data_AF-A0A0M3JAX4-F1
#
_entry.id   AF-A0A0M3JAX4-F1
#
_cell.length_a   1.000
_cell.length_b   1.000
_cell.length_c   1.000
_cell.angle_alpha   90.00
_cell.angle_beta   90.00
_cell.angle_gamma   90.00
#
_symmetry.space_group_name_H-M   'P 1'
#
loop_
_entity.id
_entity.type
_entity.pdbx_description
1 polymer ?
#
loop_
_entity_poly.entity_id
_entity_poly.type
_entity_poly.pdbx_seq_one_letter_code
_entity_poly.pdbx_strand_id
1 'polypeptide(L)'
;LDWKIVRKEYKLIVNEKTELFRAVGNYSIAFHSIIDLSKIFDYCDPFDLIRWKRVSKQWNEQIANRFENILYLDLYRLDTRVLMEKLHDEDGELFAHPTAQILIQLGDRNATVVVHERWTSKDVSRLFELVKMFGAKAHTITVSPELAFSLILCNIRLISI
;
A
#
# COMPACT_ATOMS: atom_id res chain seq x y z
N LEU A 1 21.25 -8.93 -21.56
CA LEU A 1 20.36 -9.60 -20.59
C LEU A 1 18.95 -9.19 -20.96
N ASP A 2 18.16 -10.16 -21.38
CA ASP A 2 16.83 -9.99 -21.96
C ASP A 2 15.83 -9.40 -20.96
N TRP A 3 15.02 -8.46 -21.44
CA TRP A 3 14.00 -7.71 -20.70
C TRP A 3 12.61 -8.20 -21.09
N LYS A 4 11.70 -8.31 -20.11
CA LYS A 4 10.27 -8.58 -20.34
C LYS A 4 9.41 -7.54 -19.64
N ILE A 5 8.69 -6.77 -20.44
CA ILE A 5 7.59 -5.92 -19.99
C ILE A 5 6.45 -6.82 -19.53
N VAL A 6 6.08 -6.76 -18.25
CA VAL A 6 4.81 -7.35 -17.79
C VAL A 6 3.75 -6.25 -17.80
N ARG A 7 3.16 -5.98 -18.97
CA ARG A 7 1.79 -5.47 -19.01
C ARG A 7 0.91 -6.62 -18.53
N LYS A 8 0.53 -6.64 -17.25
CA LYS A 8 -0.61 -7.47 -16.84
C LYS A 8 -1.83 -6.88 -17.50
N GLU A 9 -2.23 -7.45 -18.63
CA GLU A 9 -3.58 -7.31 -19.15
C GLU A 9 -4.54 -7.83 -18.06
N TYR A 10 -5.16 -6.91 -17.32
CA TYR A 10 -6.12 -7.21 -16.25
C TYR A 10 -7.42 -7.86 -16.76
N LYS A 11 -7.50 -8.30 -18.02
CA LYS A 11 -8.72 -8.83 -18.63
C LYS A 11 -8.85 -10.35 -18.58
N LEU A 12 -7.74 -11.10 -18.48
CA LEU A 12 -7.78 -12.58 -18.37
C LEU A 12 -7.62 -13.07 -16.93
N ILE A 13 -6.96 -12.30 -16.06
CA ILE A 13 -6.66 -12.71 -14.67
C ILE A 13 -7.89 -12.62 -13.75
N VAL A 14 -8.91 -11.82 -14.11
CA VAL A 14 -10.13 -11.69 -13.29
C VAL A 14 -10.94 -13.00 -13.30
N ASN A 15 -11.00 -13.77 -14.39
CA ASN A 15 -11.76 -15.03 -14.37
C ASN A 15 -11.04 -16.12 -13.56
N GLU A 16 -9.74 -16.33 -13.72
CA GLU A 16 -9.00 -17.36 -12.96
C GLU A 16 -8.82 -16.99 -11.48
N LYS A 17 -8.58 -15.71 -11.15
CA LYS A 17 -8.55 -15.27 -9.74
C LYS A 17 -9.94 -15.40 -9.10
N THR A 18 -11.03 -15.08 -9.79
CA THR A 18 -12.35 -15.24 -9.15
C THR A 18 -12.66 -16.71 -8.86
N GLU A 19 -12.14 -17.66 -9.65
CA GLU A 19 -12.27 -19.10 -9.41
C GLU A 19 -11.37 -19.61 -8.27
N LEU A 20 -10.09 -19.19 -8.21
CA LEU A 20 -9.21 -19.49 -7.08
C LEU A 20 -9.77 -18.93 -5.76
N PHE A 21 -10.32 -17.72 -5.77
CA PHE A 21 -10.89 -17.09 -4.58
C PHE A 21 -12.28 -17.66 -4.21
N ARG A 22 -13.10 -18.10 -5.18
CA ARG A 22 -14.34 -18.87 -4.91
C ARG A 22 -14.04 -20.28 -4.37
N ALA A 23 -12.96 -20.91 -4.81
CA ALA A 23 -12.47 -22.16 -4.24
C ALA A 23 -11.95 -21.94 -2.80
N VAL A 24 -11.14 -20.89 -2.57
CA VAL A 24 -10.58 -20.58 -1.24
C VAL A 24 -11.67 -20.18 -0.23
N GLY A 25 -12.72 -19.48 -0.66
CA GLY A 25 -13.86 -19.14 0.20
C GLY A 25 -14.67 -20.34 0.71
N ASN A 26 -14.59 -21.49 0.03
CA ASN A 26 -15.32 -22.72 0.37
C ASN A 26 -14.47 -23.79 1.07
N TYR A 27 -13.13 -23.67 1.06
CA TYR A 27 -12.21 -24.66 1.65
C TYR A 27 -11.35 -24.04 2.77
N SER A 28 -12.01 -23.43 3.77
CA SER A 28 -11.37 -22.76 4.92
C SER A 28 -10.59 -23.68 5.88
N ILE A 29 -10.48 -25.00 5.61
CA ILE A 29 -9.97 -25.97 6.59
C ILE A 29 -8.81 -26.84 6.05
N ALA A 30 -8.60 -26.93 4.73
CA ALA A 30 -7.64 -27.89 4.15
C ALA A 30 -6.38 -27.29 3.49
N PHE A 31 -6.32 -25.96 3.31
CA PHE A 31 -5.18 -25.31 2.62
C PHE A 31 -4.02 -24.89 3.53
N HIS A 32 -4.08 -25.21 4.83
CA HIS A 32 -3.07 -24.81 5.82
C HIS A 32 -1.71 -25.50 5.67
N SER A 33 -1.57 -26.54 4.83
CA SER A 33 -0.36 -27.37 4.79
C SER A 33 0.52 -27.24 3.53
N ILE A 34 0.11 -26.48 2.50
CA ILE A 34 0.80 -26.53 1.19
C ILE A 34 1.29 -25.17 0.70
N ILE A 35 0.62 -24.06 1.07
CA ILE A 35 1.02 -22.72 0.64
C ILE A 35 1.23 -21.84 1.86
N ASP A 36 2.46 -21.42 2.06
CA ASP A 36 2.80 -20.37 3.01
C ASP A 36 2.06 -19.09 2.61
N LEU A 37 0.97 -18.78 3.32
CA LEU A 37 0.11 -17.61 3.08
C LEU A 37 0.92 -16.31 3.04
N SER A 38 2.05 -16.26 3.74
CA SER A 38 2.95 -15.09 3.71
C SER A 38 3.47 -14.79 2.30
N LYS A 39 3.75 -15.84 1.51
CA LYS A 39 4.24 -15.71 0.13
C LYS A 39 3.17 -15.19 -0.84
N ILE A 40 1.89 -15.37 -0.53
CA ILE A 40 0.80 -14.82 -1.35
C ILE A 40 0.79 -13.29 -1.21
N PHE A 41 1.07 -12.78 -0.01
CA PHE A 41 1.09 -11.34 0.25
C PHE A 41 2.18 -10.60 -0.53
N ASP A 42 3.25 -11.28 -0.93
CA ASP A 42 4.32 -10.70 -1.76
C ASP A 42 3.88 -10.37 -3.19
N TYR A 43 2.77 -10.97 -3.65
CA TYR A 43 2.19 -10.69 -4.98
C TYR A 43 1.01 -9.72 -4.93
N CYS A 44 0.74 -9.13 -3.76
CA CYS A 44 -0.43 -8.29 -3.52
C CYS A 44 -0.03 -6.83 -3.46
N ASP A 45 -0.92 -5.97 -3.96
CA ASP A 45 -0.73 -4.54 -3.77
C ASP A 45 -0.96 -4.15 -2.29
N PRO A 46 -0.36 -3.05 -1.80
CA PRO A 46 -0.53 -2.61 -0.41
C PRO A 46 -1.99 -2.39 0.00
N PHE A 47 -2.87 -2.02 -0.93
CA PHE A 47 -4.28 -1.76 -0.63
C PHE A 47 -5.11 -3.04 -0.51
N ASP A 48 -4.77 -4.07 -1.28
CA ASP A 48 -5.27 -5.43 -1.15
C ASP A 48 -4.90 -5.97 0.23
N LEU A 49 -3.64 -5.83 0.65
CA LEU A 49 -3.21 -6.20 1.99
C LEU A 49 -4.03 -5.49 3.07
N ILE A 50 -4.23 -4.17 2.96
CA ILE A 50 -5.04 -3.38 3.90
C ILE A 50 -6.48 -3.88 3.95
N ARG A 51 -7.09 -4.20 2.81
CA ARG A 51 -8.45 -4.75 2.73
C ARG A 51 -8.53 -6.14 3.36
N TRP A 52 -7.53 -6.96 3.10
CA TRP A 52 -7.46 -8.36 3.51
C TRP A 52 -7.27 -8.57 5.01
N LYS A 53 -6.74 -7.57 5.73
CA LYS A 53 -6.77 -7.55 7.21
C LYS A 53 -8.16 -7.76 7.79
N ARG A 54 -9.23 -7.46 7.04
CA ARG A 54 -10.62 -7.59 7.50
C ARG A 54 -11.24 -8.95 7.22
N VAL A 55 -10.57 -9.80 6.43
CA VAL A 55 -11.12 -11.09 5.98
C VAL A 55 -11.09 -12.13 7.10
N SER A 56 -10.00 -12.21 7.87
CA SER A 56 -9.90 -13.11 9.02
C SER A 56 -8.91 -12.61 10.07
N LYS A 57 -9.01 -13.12 11.31
CA LYS A 57 -8.06 -12.81 12.39
C LYS A 57 -6.63 -13.22 12.02
N GLN A 58 -6.47 -14.41 11.44
CA GLN A 58 -5.17 -14.94 11.04
C GLN A 58 -4.50 -14.06 9.98
N TRP A 59 -5.26 -13.58 8.99
CA TRP A 59 -4.74 -12.70 7.94
C TRP A 59 -4.37 -11.35 8.51
N ASN A 60 -5.20 -10.82 9.43
CA ASN A 60 -4.88 -9.60 10.13
C ASN A 60 -3.55 -9.70 10.88
N GLU A 61 -3.33 -10.77 11.65
CA GLU A 61 -2.09 -10.98 12.41
C GLU A 61 -0.86 -11.03 11.51
N GLN A 62 -0.89 -11.81 10.42
CA GLN A 62 0.25 -11.91 9.52
C GLN A 62 0.56 -10.60 8.78
N ILE A 63 -0.48 -9.91 8.28
CA ILE A 63 -0.32 -8.63 7.59
C ILE A 63 0.08 -7.53 8.58
N ALA A 64 -0.46 -7.54 9.80
CA ALA A 64 -0.07 -6.60 10.84
C ALA A 64 1.41 -6.77 11.18
N ASN A 65 1.90 -8.00 11.42
CA ASN A 65 3.31 -8.26 11.66
C ASN A 65 4.20 -7.73 10.51
N ARG A 66 3.76 -7.86 9.26
CA ARG A 66 4.47 -7.27 8.11
C ARG A 66 4.52 -5.74 8.22
N PHE A 67 3.42 -5.09 8.56
CA PHE A 67 3.38 -3.63 8.70
C PHE A 67 4.13 -3.13 9.93
N GLU A 68 4.24 -3.93 11.00
CA GLU A 68 5.05 -3.61 12.18
C GLU A 68 6.56 -3.62 11.88
N ASN A 69 7.00 -4.32 10.83
CA ASN A 69 8.40 -4.33 10.38
C ASN A 69 8.79 -3.08 9.58
N ILE A 70 7.83 -2.19 9.28
CA ILE A 70 8.11 -0.92 8.61
C ILE A 70 8.75 0.05 9.61
N LEU A 71 10.02 0.37 9.37
CA LEU A 71 10.83 1.24 10.24
C LEU A 71 10.91 2.68 9.71
N TYR A 72 10.78 2.85 8.39
CA TYR A 72 10.90 4.14 7.71
C TYR A 72 9.59 4.46 7.00
N LEU A 73 9.01 5.63 7.29
CA LEU A 73 7.82 6.13 6.62
C LEU A 73 8.14 7.48 5.98
N ASP A 74 8.15 7.53 4.65
CA ASP A 74 8.41 8.76 3.90
C ASP A 74 7.11 9.29 3.27
N LEU A 75 6.81 10.56 3.52
CA LEU A 75 5.58 11.22 3.10
C LEU A 75 5.87 12.41 2.17
N TYR A 76 5.41 12.31 0.93
CA TYR A 76 5.64 13.32 -0.10
C TYR A 76 4.35 13.92 -0.64
N ARG A 77 4.39 15.21 -0.99
CA ARG A 77 3.35 15.87 -1.80
C ARG A 77 3.94 16.26 -3.14
N LEU A 78 3.51 15.60 -4.22
CA LEU A 78 4.08 15.75 -5.57
C LEU A 78 2.99 15.72 -6.64
N ASP A 79 3.27 16.26 -7.83
CA ASP A 79 2.46 15.94 -9.01
C ASP A 79 2.73 14.48 -9.41
N THR A 80 1.78 13.61 -9.10
CA THR A 80 1.88 12.18 -9.38
C THR A 80 1.92 11.87 -10.87
N ARG A 81 1.45 12.75 -11.76
CA ARG A 81 1.55 12.54 -13.22
C ARG A 81 2.99 12.61 -13.66
N VAL A 82 3.69 13.66 -13.24
CA VAL A 82 5.12 13.87 -13.51
C VAL A 82 5.94 12.77 -12.85
N LEU A 83 5.56 12.31 -11.65
CA LEU A 83 6.23 11.21 -10.97
C LEU A 83 6.10 9.90 -11.75
N MET A 84 4.89 9.55 -12.22
CA MET A 84 4.66 8.33 -13.01
C MET A 84 5.37 8.35 -14.36
N GLU A 85 5.54 9.53 -14.96
CA GLU A 85 6.34 9.70 -16.19
C GLU A 85 7.85 9.48 -15.94
N LYS A 86 8.35 9.84 -14.75
CA LYS A 86 9.77 9.73 -14.38
C LYS A 86 10.17 8.35 -13.85
N LEU A 87 9.25 7.61 -13.24
CA LEU A 87 9.50 6.29 -12.65
C LEU A 87 9.52 5.15 -13.68
N HIS A 88 9.77 5.47 -14.95
CA HIS A 88 9.62 4.52 -16.03
C HIS A 88 10.66 3.39 -16.05
N ASP A 89 11.72 3.43 -15.21
CA ASP A 89 12.83 2.47 -15.37
C ASP A 89 13.39 1.75 -14.12
N GLU A 90 13.49 2.25 -12.87
CA GLU A 90 14.30 1.49 -11.85
C GLU A 90 13.88 1.51 -10.35
N ASP A 91 12.88 2.28 -9.89
CA ASP A 91 12.62 2.44 -8.44
C ASP A 91 11.26 1.89 -7.96
N GLY A 92 11.18 0.58 -7.72
CA GLY A 92 10.07 -0.07 -7.00
C GLY A 92 8.66 0.09 -7.61
N GLU A 93 7.71 -0.75 -7.17
CA GLU A 93 6.33 -0.64 -7.65
C GLU A 93 5.54 0.36 -6.79
N LEU A 94 5.12 1.49 -7.39
CA LEU A 94 4.12 2.39 -6.82
C LEU A 94 2.71 1.91 -7.18
N PHE A 95 1.89 1.75 -6.15
CA PHE A 95 0.49 1.34 -6.30
C PHE A 95 -0.43 2.52 -6.04
N ALA A 96 -1.43 2.69 -6.91
CA ALA A 96 -2.41 3.77 -6.77
C ALA A 96 -3.59 3.35 -5.88
N HIS A 97 -3.96 4.23 -4.95
CA HIS A 97 -5.16 4.01 -4.14
C HIS A 97 -6.40 4.05 -5.05
N PRO A 98 -7.34 3.10 -4.92
CA PRO A 98 -8.44 2.93 -5.88
C PRO A 98 -9.43 4.11 -5.92
N THR A 99 -9.47 4.95 -4.88
CA THR A 99 -10.44 6.05 -4.80
C THR A 99 -9.88 7.36 -4.24
N ALA A 100 -8.55 7.47 -4.11
CA ALA A 100 -7.86 8.61 -3.52
C ALA A 100 -6.62 8.91 -4.36
N GLN A 101 -6.18 10.17 -4.39
CA GLN A 101 -4.98 10.58 -5.14
C GLN A 101 -3.70 10.30 -4.34
N ILE A 102 -3.53 9.03 -3.96
CA ILE A 102 -2.42 8.54 -3.14
C ILE A 102 -1.74 7.41 -3.88
N LEU A 103 -0.41 7.43 -3.90
CA LEU A 103 0.43 6.31 -4.30
C LEU A 103 1.15 5.76 -3.08
N ILE A 104 1.33 4.44 -3.02
CA ILE A 104 2.11 3.77 -1.98
C ILE A 104 3.13 2.86 -2.63
N GLN A 105 4.37 2.97 -2.18
CA GLN A 105 5.37 1.93 -2.31
C GLN A 105 5.53 1.27 -0.95
N LEU A 106 5.53 -0.06 -0.91
CA LEU A 106 5.74 -0.83 0.30
C LEU A 106 6.93 -1.76 0.07
N GLY A 107 8.02 -1.54 0.78
CA GLY A 107 9.13 -2.47 0.87
C GLY A 107 9.10 -3.26 2.17
N ASP A 108 10.18 -4.01 2.44
CA ASP A 108 10.27 -4.86 3.62
C ASP A 108 10.39 -4.07 4.93
N ARG A 109 11.00 -2.88 4.87
CA ARG A 109 11.26 -2.01 6.04
C ARG A 109 10.90 -0.54 5.83
N ASN A 110 10.44 -0.18 4.64
CA ASN A 110 10.07 1.17 4.31
C ASN A 110 8.67 1.21 3.67
N ALA A 111 7.98 2.30 3.92
CA ALA A 111 6.75 2.64 3.23
C ALA A 111 6.88 4.09 2.74
N THR A 112 6.64 4.30 1.46
CA THR A 112 6.62 5.64 0.87
C THR A 112 5.20 5.95 0.45
N VAL A 113 4.66 7.04 0.96
CA VAL A 113 3.32 7.52 0.62
C VAL A 113 3.45 8.84 -0.12
N VAL A 114 2.97 8.88 -1.35
CA VAL A 114 2.95 10.09 -2.18
C VAL A 114 1.51 10.52 -2.34
N VAL A 115 1.21 11.77 -1.98
CA VAL A 115 -0.11 12.35 -2.21
C VAL A 115 -0.02 13.41 -3.30
N HIS A 116 -1.02 13.43 -4.19
CA HIS A 116 -1.06 14.40 -5.27
C HIS A 116 -1.19 15.83 -4.77
N GLU A 117 -0.60 16.79 -5.49
CA GLU A 117 -0.67 18.22 -5.17
C GLU A 117 -2.12 18.73 -5.03
N ARG A 118 -3.06 18.21 -5.83
CA ARG A 118 -4.48 18.58 -5.82
C ARG A 118 -5.34 17.65 -4.97
N TRP A 119 -4.89 17.38 -3.75
CA TRP A 119 -5.61 16.53 -2.82
C TRP A 119 -6.95 17.12 -2.36
N THR A 120 -7.85 16.24 -1.98
CA THR A 120 -9.16 16.54 -1.39
C THR A 120 -9.14 16.20 0.10
N SER A 121 -10.16 16.65 0.84
CA SER A 121 -10.34 16.27 2.26
C SER A 121 -10.37 14.75 2.47
N LYS A 122 -10.91 14.01 1.51
CA LYS A 122 -10.93 12.53 1.52
C LYS A 122 -9.51 11.95 1.45
N ASP A 123 -8.65 12.50 0.60
CA ASP A 123 -7.26 12.06 0.46
C ASP A 123 -6.49 12.31 1.76
N VAL A 124 -6.73 13.44 2.41
CA VAL A 124 -6.16 13.75 3.72
C VAL A 124 -6.58 12.70 4.76
N SER A 125 -7.89 12.40 4.87
CA SER A 125 -8.35 11.35 5.81
C SER A 125 -7.67 10.01 5.56
N ARG A 126 -7.52 9.60 4.29
CA ARG A 126 -6.81 8.37 3.92
C ARG A 126 -5.33 8.41 4.24
N LEU A 127 -4.65 9.53 4.00
CA LEU A 127 -3.27 9.72 4.41
C LEU A 127 -3.11 9.50 5.93
N PHE A 128 -3.99 10.06 6.75
CA PHE A 128 -3.94 9.85 8.20
C PHE A 128 -4.18 8.40 8.60
N GLU A 129 -5.07 7.66 7.93
CA GLU A 129 -5.23 6.22 8.16
C GLU A 129 -3.93 5.46 7.87
N LEU A 130 -3.23 5.80 6.77
CA LEU A 130 -1.95 5.19 6.40
C LEU A 130 -0.84 5.55 7.41
N VAL A 131 -0.77 6.81 7.82
CA VAL A 131 0.19 7.28 8.82
C VAL A 131 -0.04 6.60 10.17
N LYS A 132 -1.29 6.42 10.61
CA LYS A 132 -1.58 5.66 11.84
C LYS A 132 -1.17 4.20 11.72
N MET A 133 -1.34 3.62 10.54
CA MET A 133 -1.05 2.21 10.30
C MET A 133 0.45 1.91 10.24
N PHE A 134 1.23 2.73 9.52
CA PHE A 134 2.67 2.51 9.36
C PHE A 134 3.50 3.29 10.38
N GLY A 135 3.06 4.48 10.77
CA GLY A 135 3.76 5.39 11.67
C GLY A 135 3.75 4.95 13.13
N ALA A 136 2.81 4.09 13.56
CA ALA A 136 2.74 3.64 14.95
C ALA A 136 3.99 2.85 15.41
N LYS A 137 4.71 2.22 14.47
CA LYS A 137 5.93 1.44 14.74
C LYS A 137 7.15 1.94 13.95
N ALA A 138 6.96 2.94 13.09
CA ALA A 138 8.06 3.56 12.37
C ALA A 138 9.02 4.25 13.34
N HIS A 139 10.31 3.99 13.17
CA HIS A 139 11.37 4.67 13.92
C HIS A 139 11.63 6.06 13.36
N THR A 140 11.42 6.25 12.07
CA THR A 140 11.65 7.51 11.38
C THR A 140 10.49 7.81 10.46
N ILE A 141 9.90 8.99 10.64
CA ILE A 141 8.86 9.53 9.77
C ILE A 141 9.44 10.78 9.11
N THR A 142 9.68 10.70 7.80
CA THR A 142 10.14 11.83 6.99
C THR A 142 8.94 12.47 6.33
N VAL A 143 8.79 13.78 6.46
CA VAL A 143 7.70 14.53 5.81
C VAL A 143 8.32 15.61 4.94
N SER A 144 7.99 15.60 3.64
CA SER A 144 8.38 16.68 2.72
C SER A 144 7.88 18.04 3.23
N PRO A 145 8.68 19.11 3.11
CA PRO A 145 8.27 20.45 3.54
C PRO A 145 6.91 20.87 2.94
N GLU A 146 6.69 20.58 1.66
CA GLU A 146 5.47 20.90 0.93
C GLU A 146 4.23 20.28 1.59
N LEU A 147 4.34 19.01 1.99
CA LEU A 147 3.29 18.30 2.70
C LEU A 147 3.10 18.85 4.11
N ALA A 148 4.20 19.07 4.85
CA ALA A 148 4.16 19.60 6.22
C ALA A 148 3.46 20.98 6.27
N PHE A 149 3.84 21.90 5.38
CA PHE A 149 3.18 23.21 5.27
C PHE A 149 1.69 23.09 4.97
N SER A 150 1.32 22.18 4.06
CA SER A 150 -0.09 21.99 3.68
C SER A 150 -0.94 21.47 4.84
N LEU A 151 -0.41 20.54 5.63
CA LEU A 151 -1.10 20.02 6.81
C LEU A 151 -1.28 21.09 7.90
N ILE A 152 -0.26 21.92 8.13
CA ILE A 152 -0.31 23.03 9.09
C ILE A 152 -1.37 24.06 8.66
N LEU A 153 -1.41 24.44 7.38
CA LEU A 153 -2.40 25.39 6.85
C LEU A 153 -3.83 24.85 6.97
N CYS A 154 -4.00 23.53 6.87
CA CYS A 154 -5.30 22.89 7.09
C CYS A 154 -5.67 22.75 8.59
N ASN A 155 -4.86 23.29 9.52
CA ASN A 155 -4.99 23.11 10.98
C ASN A 155 -4.96 21.64 11.44
N ILE A 156 -4.32 20.76 10.67
CA ILE A 156 -4.30 19.33 10.96
C ILE A 156 -2.98 18.98 11.64
N ARG A 157 -3.07 18.60 12.92
CA ARG A 157 -1.91 18.17 13.69
C ARG A 157 -1.58 16.71 13.35
N LEU A 158 -0.36 16.46 12.89
CA LEU A 158 0.24 15.11 12.82
C LEU A 158 0.54 14.53 14.22
N ILE A 159 0.47 15.37 15.26
CA ILE A 159 0.79 15.04 16.65
C ILE A 159 -0.42 14.37 17.30
N SER A 160 -0.72 13.13 16.91
CA SER A 160 -1.53 12.16 17.66
C SER A 160 -1.30 10.76 17.08
N ILE A 161 -0.03 10.44 16.81
CA ILE A 161 0.45 9.06 16.60
C ILE A 161 0.89 8.55 17.96
#